data_AF-A0A7V0UK02-F1
#
_entry.id   AF-A0A7V0UK02-F1
#
_cell.length_a   1.000
_cell.length_b   1.000
_cell.length_c   1.000
_cell.angle_alpha   90.00
_cell.angle_beta   90.00
_cell.angle_gamma   90.00
#
_symmetry.space_group_name_H-M   'P 1'
#
loop_
_entity.id
_entity.type
_entity.pdbx_description
1 polymer ?
#
loop_
_entity_poly.entity_id
_entity_poly.type
_entity_poly.pdbx_seq_one_letter_code
_entity_poly.pdbx_strand_id
1 'polypeptide(L)'
;MELTSYRGRVHLDLGSGDGRGPYRWAAHASEWMFLATDANPDALLQTASRAGRKPARGGAPNLICIAEPVDVLAVELAGVADRVTVLLPWGSLLRGLVLPETAMLAHLRRLCALNAIVEIIFSYDQERDASERGPLGTFSVQEQHVRSVLPQLYESAGLRVTSLEGITQHELGMYETTWAKRLAFGRSRQIWRLQATAKDVPGHATGMGWPSCC
;
A
#
# COMPACT_ATOMS: atom_id res chain seq x y z
N MET A 1 -9.79 -18.54 -9.91
CA MET A 1 -9.69 -17.10 -10.19
C MET A 1 -8.38 -16.89 -10.87
N GLU A 2 -8.36 -16.31 -12.06
CA GLU A 2 -7.13 -16.13 -12.84
C GLU A 2 -6.81 -14.64 -12.86
N LEU A 3 -5.67 -14.21 -12.31
CA LEU A 3 -5.26 -12.80 -12.28
C LEU A 3 -5.20 -12.19 -13.69
N THR A 4 -5.00 -13.03 -14.72
CA THR A 4 -4.98 -12.66 -16.13
C THR A 4 -6.29 -12.04 -16.61
N SER A 5 -7.45 -12.39 -16.03
CA SER A 5 -8.74 -11.77 -16.38
C SER A 5 -8.86 -10.32 -15.88
N TYR A 6 -7.96 -9.90 -15.00
CA TYR A 6 -7.90 -8.57 -14.40
C TYR A 6 -6.68 -7.77 -14.84
N ARG A 7 -6.01 -8.16 -15.93
CA ARG A 7 -4.90 -7.36 -16.49
C ARG A 7 -5.30 -5.91 -16.67
N GLY A 8 -4.49 -4.99 -16.13
CA GLY A 8 -4.77 -3.55 -16.17
C GLY A 8 -5.73 -3.05 -15.08
N ARG A 9 -6.21 -3.93 -14.18
CA ARG A 9 -7.20 -3.64 -13.13
C ARG A 9 -6.92 -4.39 -11.83
N VAL A 10 -5.67 -4.42 -11.38
CA VAL A 10 -5.31 -4.95 -10.05
C VAL A 10 -4.98 -3.82 -9.07
N HIS A 11 -5.66 -3.81 -7.93
CA HIS A 11 -5.44 -2.88 -6.83
C HIS A 11 -4.92 -3.63 -5.60
N LEU A 12 -3.68 -3.34 -5.21
CA LEU A 12 -3.02 -3.86 -4.03
C LEU A 12 -3.08 -2.86 -2.87
N ASP A 13 -3.64 -3.25 -1.73
CA ASP A 13 -3.67 -2.45 -0.49
C ASP A 13 -2.72 -3.06 0.54
N LEU A 14 -1.64 -2.34 0.85
CA LEU A 14 -0.58 -2.83 1.73
C LEU A 14 -0.76 -2.32 3.16
N GLY A 15 -0.65 -3.22 4.13
CA GLY A 15 -0.93 -2.87 5.53
C GLY A 15 -2.41 -2.55 5.74
N SER A 16 -3.28 -3.33 5.11
CA SER A 16 -4.73 -3.12 5.03
C SER A 16 -5.46 -3.30 6.37
N GLY A 17 -4.77 -3.73 7.42
CA GLY A 17 -5.31 -3.92 8.75
C GLY A 17 -6.44 -4.95 8.75
N ASP A 18 -7.67 -4.50 8.99
CA ASP A 18 -8.84 -5.38 9.00
C ASP A 18 -9.39 -5.72 7.59
N GLY A 19 -8.78 -5.19 6.53
CA GLY A 19 -9.15 -5.44 5.13
C GLY A 19 -10.50 -4.84 4.71
N ARG A 20 -11.17 -4.06 5.57
CA ARG A 20 -12.52 -3.55 5.27
C ARG A 20 -12.57 -2.54 4.13
N GLY A 21 -11.47 -1.81 3.90
CA GLY A 21 -11.35 -0.90 2.75
C GLY A 21 -11.45 -1.67 1.44
N PRO A 22 -10.47 -2.55 1.13
CA PRO A 22 -10.50 -3.41 -0.05
C PRO A 22 -11.79 -4.20 -0.22
N TYR A 23 -12.38 -4.69 0.89
CA TYR A 23 -13.66 -5.38 0.84
C TYR A 23 -14.83 -4.51 0.37
N ARG A 24 -14.90 -3.25 0.79
CA ARG A 24 -15.91 -2.30 0.30
C ARG A 24 -15.66 -1.92 -1.15
N TRP A 25 -14.41 -1.64 -1.52
CA TRP A 25 -14.05 -1.31 -2.90
C TRP A 25 -14.39 -2.46 -3.86
N ALA A 26 -14.08 -3.70 -3.47
CA ALA A 26 -14.42 -4.90 -4.23
C ALA A 26 -15.92 -5.06 -4.50
N ALA A 27 -16.77 -4.64 -3.55
CA ALA A 27 -18.22 -4.68 -3.71
C ALA A 27 -18.75 -3.65 -4.72
N HIS A 28 -18.00 -2.58 -5.00
CA HIS A 28 -18.40 -1.48 -5.88
C HIS A 28 -17.64 -1.45 -7.23
N ALA A 29 -16.59 -2.25 -7.37
CA ALA A 29 -15.72 -2.28 -8.55
C ALA A 29 -15.42 -3.72 -8.99
N SER A 30 -16.45 -4.40 -9.51
CA SER A 30 -16.38 -5.83 -9.88
C SER A 30 -15.35 -6.15 -10.98
N GLU A 31 -14.99 -5.15 -11.77
CA GLU A 31 -13.98 -5.22 -12.84
C GLU A 31 -12.54 -5.15 -12.33
N TRP A 32 -12.35 -4.79 -11.05
CA TRP A 32 -11.06 -4.74 -10.38
C TRP A 32 -10.84 -5.98 -9.51
N MET A 33 -9.59 -6.41 -9.49
CA MET A 33 -9.09 -7.37 -8.53
C MET A 33 -8.46 -6.63 -7.35
N PHE A 34 -8.90 -6.95 -6.15
CA PHE A 34 -8.35 -6.38 -4.92
C PHE A 34 -7.48 -7.40 -4.20
N LEU A 35 -6.28 -6.98 -3.84
CA LEU A 35 -5.35 -7.75 -3.01
C LEU A 35 -5.13 -6.96 -1.72
N ALA A 36 -5.60 -7.49 -0.60
CA ALA A 36 -5.41 -6.88 0.72
C ALA A 36 -4.30 -7.62 1.46
N THR A 37 -3.22 -6.93 1.84
CA THR A 37 -2.11 -7.53 2.56
C THR A 37 -1.96 -6.95 3.96
N ASP A 38 -1.60 -7.77 4.93
CA ASP A 38 -1.21 -7.33 6.27
C ASP A 38 -0.33 -8.39 6.92
N ALA A 39 0.63 -7.98 7.75
CA ALA A 39 1.49 -8.90 8.49
C ALA A 39 0.73 -9.63 9.61
N ASN A 40 -0.42 -9.10 10.07
CA ASN A 40 -1.26 -9.68 11.09
C ASN A 40 -2.41 -10.50 10.47
N PRO A 41 -2.34 -11.84 10.42
CA PRO A 41 -3.40 -12.68 9.87
C PRO A 41 -4.74 -12.51 10.60
N ASP A 42 -4.72 -12.32 11.92
CA ASP A 42 -5.93 -12.23 12.74
C ASP A 42 -6.76 -11.00 12.39
N ALA A 43 -6.09 -9.90 12.00
CA ALA A 43 -6.77 -8.69 11.57
C ALA A 43 -7.61 -8.93 10.30
N LEU A 44 -7.10 -9.72 9.35
CA LEU A 44 -7.75 -9.98 8.06
C LEU A 44 -8.82 -11.09 8.12
N LEU A 45 -8.76 -11.99 9.11
CA LEU A 45 -9.53 -13.24 9.12
C LEU A 45 -11.05 -13.03 8.94
N GLN A 46 -11.62 -12.05 9.64
CA GLN A 46 -13.06 -11.76 9.54
C GLN A 46 -13.44 -11.36 8.11
N THR A 47 -12.65 -10.49 7.49
CA THR A 47 -12.89 -10.00 6.13
C THR A 47 -12.69 -11.10 5.11
N ALA A 48 -11.62 -11.89 5.22
CA ALA A 48 -11.36 -13.04 4.35
C ALA A 48 -12.51 -14.06 4.41
N SER A 49 -12.99 -14.40 5.61
CA SER A 49 -14.13 -15.30 5.81
C SER A 49 -15.41 -14.78 5.15
N ARG A 50 -15.66 -13.47 5.22
CA ARG A 50 -16.82 -12.84 4.60
C ARG A 50 -16.70 -12.81 3.08
N ALA A 51 -15.53 -12.46 2.56
CA ALA A 51 -15.23 -12.39 1.13
C ALA A 51 -15.42 -13.74 0.44
N GLY A 52 -15.04 -14.84 1.09
CA GLY A 52 -15.20 -16.22 0.57
C GLY A 52 -16.64 -16.75 0.53
N ARG A 53 -17.64 -15.99 0.97
CA ARG A 53 -19.05 -16.41 0.88
C ARG A 53 -19.57 -16.33 -0.57
N LYS A 54 -20.77 -16.86 -0.81
CA LYS A 54 -21.49 -16.60 -2.07
C LYS A 54 -21.80 -15.11 -2.22
N PRO A 55 -21.80 -14.53 -3.43
CA PRO A 55 -22.16 -13.12 -3.65
C PRO A 55 -23.51 -12.73 -3.02
N ALA A 56 -24.53 -13.60 -3.13
CA ALA A 56 -25.84 -13.41 -2.51
C ALA A 56 -25.83 -13.30 -0.97
N ARG A 57 -24.70 -13.61 -0.32
CA ARG A 57 -24.47 -13.49 1.14
C ARG A 57 -23.37 -12.48 1.47
N GLY A 58 -23.08 -11.56 0.56
CA GLY A 58 -22.03 -10.55 0.71
C GLY A 58 -20.62 -11.07 0.42
N GLY A 59 -20.47 -12.14 -0.35
CA GLY A 59 -19.17 -12.56 -0.86
C GLY A 59 -18.58 -11.55 -1.84
N ALA A 60 -17.26 -11.45 -1.85
CA ALA A 60 -16.49 -10.58 -2.75
C ALA A 60 -15.50 -11.46 -3.52
N PRO A 61 -15.92 -12.06 -4.66
CA PRO A 61 -15.09 -13.00 -5.42
C PRO A 61 -13.89 -12.33 -6.10
N ASN A 62 -13.79 -11.00 -6.07
CA ASN A 62 -12.70 -10.21 -6.61
C ASN A 62 -11.80 -9.61 -5.51
N LEU A 63 -11.77 -10.22 -4.32
CA LEU A 63 -10.87 -9.89 -3.23
C LEU A 63 -10.08 -11.11 -2.78
N ILE A 64 -8.76 -10.97 -2.64
CA ILE A 64 -7.88 -11.91 -1.95
C ILE A 64 -7.22 -11.21 -0.77
N CYS A 65 -7.20 -11.88 0.39
CA CYS A 65 -6.47 -11.44 1.57
C CYS A 65 -5.17 -12.27 1.70
N ILE A 66 -4.03 -11.60 1.87
CA ILE A 66 -2.70 -12.21 1.97
C ILE A 66 -2.10 -11.80 3.31
N ALA A 67 -1.85 -12.77 4.19
CA ALA A 67 -1.31 -12.53 5.53
C ALA A 67 0.24 -12.52 5.52
N GLU A 68 0.83 -11.62 4.73
CA GLU A 68 2.27 -11.48 4.59
C GLU A 68 2.68 -9.99 4.60
N PRO A 69 3.83 -9.66 5.21
CA PRO A 69 4.42 -8.32 5.09
C PRO A 69 4.92 -8.06 3.67
N VAL A 70 5.05 -6.78 3.32
CA VAL A 70 5.35 -6.31 1.95
C VAL A 70 6.66 -6.86 1.40
N ASP A 71 7.67 -6.99 2.25
CA ASP A 71 9.03 -7.42 1.93
C ASP A 71 9.17 -8.94 1.70
N VAL A 72 8.16 -9.74 2.05
CA VAL A 72 8.16 -11.19 1.80
C VAL A 72 7.11 -11.64 0.79
N LEU A 73 6.30 -10.70 0.26
CA LEU A 73 5.27 -11.01 -0.73
C LEU A 73 5.85 -11.80 -1.91
N ALA A 74 5.12 -12.82 -2.34
CA ALA A 74 5.51 -13.74 -3.39
C ALA A 74 6.04 -13.05 -4.68
N VAL A 75 6.97 -13.72 -5.37
CA VAL A 75 7.61 -13.17 -6.58
C VAL A 75 6.62 -13.00 -7.73
N GLU A 76 5.58 -13.82 -7.74
CA GLU A 76 4.47 -13.84 -8.69
C GLU A 76 3.64 -12.54 -8.67
N LEU A 77 3.72 -11.75 -7.60
CA LEU A 77 3.07 -10.44 -7.50
C LEU A 77 3.91 -9.32 -8.12
N ALA A 78 5.11 -9.61 -8.64
CA ALA A 78 5.94 -8.61 -9.30
C ALA A 78 5.27 -8.07 -10.57
N GLY A 79 5.17 -6.75 -10.67
CA GLY A 79 4.62 -6.06 -11.84
C GLY A 79 3.11 -6.23 -12.04
N VAL A 80 2.39 -6.74 -11.04
CA VAL A 80 0.96 -7.08 -11.17
C VAL A 80 0.05 -5.89 -10.85
N ALA A 81 0.42 -5.03 -9.92
CA ALA A 81 -0.48 -3.99 -9.42
C ALA A 81 -0.52 -2.76 -10.34
N ASP A 82 -1.70 -2.44 -10.86
CA ASP A 82 -1.97 -1.20 -11.60
C ASP A 82 -2.26 -0.02 -10.65
N ARG A 83 -2.74 -0.35 -9.44
CA ARG A 83 -2.88 0.60 -8.33
C ARG A 83 -2.33 -0.02 -7.05
N VAL A 84 -1.59 0.79 -6.29
CA VAL A 84 -1.16 0.45 -4.93
C VAL A 84 -1.65 1.51 -3.97
N THR A 85 -2.27 1.10 -2.87
CA THR A 85 -2.58 1.98 -1.74
C THR A 85 -1.85 1.54 -0.49
N VAL A 86 -1.39 2.51 0.29
CA VAL A 86 -0.93 2.31 1.65
C VAL A 86 -1.63 3.33 2.53
N LEU A 87 -2.59 2.87 3.33
CA LEU A 87 -3.43 3.77 4.11
C LEU A 87 -3.09 3.68 5.60
N LEU A 88 -2.54 4.77 6.12
CA LEU A 88 -2.14 4.95 7.52
C LEU A 88 -1.24 3.80 8.00
N PRO A 89 -0.11 3.55 7.31
CA PRO A 89 0.80 2.49 7.71
C PRO A 89 1.35 2.77 9.10
N TRP A 90 1.78 1.70 9.76
CA TRP A 90 2.32 1.72 11.11
C TRP A 90 3.58 0.85 11.19
N GLY A 91 4.34 0.97 12.29
CA GLY A 91 5.53 0.17 12.55
C GLY A 91 6.57 0.22 11.42
N SER A 92 7.06 -0.96 11.02
CA SER A 92 8.11 -1.10 9.98
C SER A 92 7.66 -0.64 8.60
N LEU A 93 6.37 -0.78 8.26
CA LEU A 93 5.86 -0.32 6.97
C LEU A 93 5.90 1.21 6.86
N LEU A 94 5.44 1.92 7.90
CA LEU A 94 5.55 3.39 7.93
C LEU A 94 7.00 3.84 7.84
N ARG A 95 7.87 3.18 8.62
CA ARG A 95 9.29 3.46 8.66
C ARG A 95 9.91 3.33 7.26
N GLY A 96 9.72 2.19 6.60
CA GLY A 96 10.31 1.93 5.29
C GLY A 96 9.78 2.85 4.18
N LEU A 97 8.57 3.42 4.34
CA LEU A 97 7.98 4.33 3.36
C LEU A 97 8.33 5.80 3.58
N VAL A 98 8.68 6.18 4.81
CA VAL A 98 8.92 7.58 5.19
C VAL A 98 10.41 7.86 5.46
N LEU A 99 11.20 6.85 5.76
CA LEU A 99 12.65 6.96 5.92
C LEU A 99 13.42 6.79 4.61
N PRO A 100 14.69 7.23 4.58
CA PRO A 100 15.64 6.88 3.52
C PRO A 100 16.02 5.39 3.55
N GLU A 101 15.04 4.50 3.59
CA GLU A 101 15.19 3.05 3.51
C GLU A 101 14.81 2.58 2.11
N THR A 102 15.81 2.44 1.25
CA THR A 102 15.62 2.11 -0.16
C THR A 102 15.04 0.71 -0.39
N ALA A 103 15.25 -0.23 0.55
CA ALA A 103 14.78 -1.61 0.42
C ALA A 103 13.25 -1.72 0.36
N MET A 104 12.52 -1.02 1.25
CA MET A 104 11.06 -1.05 1.25
C MET A 104 10.48 -0.42 -0.01
N LEU A 105 11.06 0.69 -0.48
CA LEU A 105 10.65 1.33 -1.74
C LEU A 105 10.91 0.42 -2.95
N ALA A 106 12.00 -0.37 -2.94
CA ALA A 106 12.26 -1.36 -3.97
C ALA A 106 11.22 -2.50 -3.96
N HIS A 107 10.83 -3.00 -2.78
CA HIS A 107 9.74 -3.97 -2.67
C HIS A 107 8.41 -3.41 -3.18
N LEU A 108 8.07 -2.17 -2.80
CA LEU A 108 6.89 -1.48 -3.30
C LEU A 108 6.94 -1.33 -4.84
N ARG A 109 8.06 -0.85 -5.38
CA ARG A 109 8.24 -0.69 -6.83
C ARG A 109 8.12 -2.02 -7.56
N ARG A 110 8.68 -3.12 -7.02
CA ARG A 110 8.60 -4.46 -7.62
C ARG A 110 7.16 -4.89 -7.88
N LEU A 111 6.24 -4.57 -6.98
CA LEU A 111 4.82 -4.95 -7.08
C LEU A 111 4.07 -4.17 -8.18
N CYS A 112 4.56 -2.99 -8.52
CA CYS A 112 3.92 -2.06 -9.45
C CYS A 112 4.12 -2.48 -10.91
N ALA A 113 3.02 -2.58 -11.66
CA ALA A 113 3.03 -2.55 -13.11
C ALA A 113 3.62 -1.22 -13.63
N LEU A 114 3.96 -1.19 -14.92
CA LEU A 114 4.41 0.06 -15.55
C LEU A 114 3.29 1.10 -15.51
N ASN A 115 3.62 2.33 -15.11
CA ASN A 115 2.67 3.42 -14.91
C ASN A 115 1.60 3.19 -13.83
N ALA A 116 1.81 2.20 -12.95
CA ALA A 116 0.92 2.00 -11.81
C ALA A 116 0.83 3.25 -10.93
N ILE A 117 -0.36 3.50 -10.38
CA ILE A 117 -0.61 4.61 -9.48
C ILE A 117 -0.35 4.14 -8.05
N VAL A 118 0.52 4.83 -7.34
CA VAL A 118 0.83 4.59 -5.93
C VAL A 118 0.28 5.74 -5.10
N GLU A 119 -0.54 5.43 -4.12
CA GLU A 119 -1.11 6.40 -3.18
C GLU A 119 -0.81 6.00 -1.75
N ILE A 120 -0.14 6.88 -1.02
CA ILE A 120 0.28 6.65 0.36
C ILE A 120 -0.29 7.76 1.21
N ILE A 121 -1.03 7.37 2.24
CA ILE A 121 -1.54 8.29 3.25
C ILE A 121 -0.90 7.93 4.56
N PHE A 122 -0.22 8.88 5.17
CA PHE A 122 0.44 8.65 6.45
C PHE A 122 0.23 9.85 7.36
N SER A 123 0.26 9.56 8.65
CA SER A 123 0.28 10.54 9.72
C SER A 123 1.37 10.11 10.68
N TYR A 124 2.09 11.07 11.25
CA TYR A 124 3.13 10.79 12.23
C TYR A 124 3.07 11.82 13.35
N ASP A 125 2.93 11.37 14.59
CA ASP A 125 3.01 12.19 15.79
C ASP A 125 4.08 11.60 16.74
N GLN A 126 5.18 12.33 16.90
CA GLN A 126 6.36 11.85 17.62
C GLN A 126 6.10 11.50 19.10
N GLU A 127 5.19 12.22 19.76
CA GLU A 127 4.88 12.03 21.17
C GLU A 127 3.82 10.95 21.36
N ARG A 128 2.80 10.94 20.51
CA ARG A 128 1.65 10.02 20.66
C ARG A 128 1.92 8.63 20.12
N ASP A 129 2.75 8.53 19.09
CA ASP A 129 3.14 7.26 18.50
C ASP A 129 4.43 6.74 19.16
N ALA A 130 4.83 7.34 20.29
CA ALA A 130 6.03 6.98 21.03
C ALA A 130 5.97 5.59 21.67
N SER A 131 4.78 5.10 22.03
CA SER A 131 4.59 3.72 22.53
C SER A 131 4.84 2.67 21.46
N GLU A 132 4.62 3.04 20.20
CA GLU A 132 4.78 2.17 19.03
C GLU A 132 6.22 2.18 18.49
N ARG A 133 7.15 2.83 19.20
CA ARG A 133 8.58 2.94 18.82
C ARG A 133 9.28 1.59 18.76
N GLY A 134 8.84 0.59 19.53
CA GLY A 134 9.60 -0.66 19.72
C GLY A 134 11.11 -0.40 19.95
N PRO A 135 12.00 -1.34 19.61
CA PRO A 135 13.45 -1.09 19.59
C PRO A 135 13.92 -0.14 18.48
N LEU A 136 13.01 0.46 17.68
CA LEU A 136 13.27 0.97 16.33
C LEU A 136 13.74 2.44 16.27
N GLY A 137 14.08 3.04 17.41
CA GLY A 137 14.79 4.33 17.49
C GLY A 137 13.89 5.58 17.53
N THR A 138 14.50 6.70 17.91
CA THR A 138 13.90 8.04 17.86
C THR A 138 14.00 8.60 16.44
N PHE A 139 13.02 8.30 15.60
CA PHE A 139 12.84 9.04 14.35
C PHE A 139 11.89 10.22 14.58
N SER A 140 12.10 11.33 13.88
CA SER A 140 11.19 12.46 13.83
C SER A 140 10.97 12.81 12.36
N VAL A 141 9.75 12.59 11.86
CA VAL A 141 9.35 13.07 10.53
C VAL A 141 9.14 14.57 10.63
N GLN A 142 10.16 15.35 10.28
CA GLN A 142 9.98 16.79 10.13
C GLN A 142 9.30 17.10 8.80
N GLU A 143 8.46 18.14 8.76
CA GLU A 143 7.80 18.58 7.52
C GLU A 143 8.80 18.83 6.38
N GLN A 144 9.99 19.37 6.70
CA GLN A 144 11.05 19.57 5.72
C GLN A 144 11.48 18.25 5.08
N HIS A 145 11.68 17.18 5.87
CA HIS A 145 12.02 15.85 5.35
C HIS A 145 10.95 15.33 4.41
N VAL A 146 9.67 15.49 4.78
CA VAL A 146 8.54 15.11 3.94
C VAL A 146 8.62 15.84 2.60
N ARG A 147 8.77 17.15 2.61
CA ARG A 147 8.69 17.97 1.40
C ARG A 147 9.91 17.89 0.48
N SER A 148 11.12 17.76 1.02
CA SER A 148 12.35 17.82 0.22
C SER A 148 13.01 16.46 -0.01
N VAL A 149 12.96 15.55 0.95
CA VAL A 149 13.70 14.29 0.91
C VAL A 149 12.85 13.16 0.34
N LEU A 150 11.59 13.02 0.77
CA LEU A 150 10.73 11.93 0.28
C LEU A 150 10.58 11.90 -1.24
N PRO A 151 10.32 13.01 -1.95
CA PRO A 151 10.19 12.94 -3.40
C PRO A 151 11.45 12.36 -4.06
N GLN A 152 12.63 12.78 -3.61
CA GLN A 152 13.90 12.30 -4.17
C GLN A 152 14.12 10.81 -3.92
N LEU A 153 13.78 10.32 -2.73
CA LEU A 153 13.86 8.89 -2.40
C LEU A 153 12.96 8.04 -3.29
N TYR A 154 11.71 8.48 -3.47
CA TYR A 154 10.75 7.78 -4.32
C TYR A 154 11.19 7.78 -5.78
N GLU A 155 11.65 8.92 -6.30
CA GLU A 155 12.18 9.02 -7.67
C GLU A 155 13.36 8.06 -7.87
N SER A 156 14.30 8.01 -6.92
CA SER A 156 15.45 7.09 -6.98
C SER A 156 15.06 5.61 -6.96
N ALA A 157 13.89 5.29 -6.40
CA ALA A 157 13.32 3.94 -6.39
C ALA A 157 12.42 3.65 -7.60
N GLY A 158 12.34 4.55 -8.59
CA GLY A 158 11.50 4.37 -9.77
C GLY A 158 10.03 4.72 -9.56
N LEU A 159 9.72 5.50 -8.54
CA LEU A 159 8.37 5.99 -8.22
C LEU A 159 8.35 7.50 -8.41
N ARG A 160 7.85 7.97 -9.55
CA ARG A 160 7.82 9.40 -9.85
C ARG A 160 6.74 10.09 -9.04
N VAL A 161 7.10 10.99 -8.14
CA VAL A 161 6.13 11.68 -7.27
C VAL A 161 5.36 12.71 -8.08
N THR A 162 4.04 12.58 -8.11
CA THR A 162 3.12 13.47 -8.85
C THR A 162 2.43 14.48 -7.94
N SER A 163 2.21 14.15 -6.68
CA SER A 163 1.67 15.06 -5.67
C SER A 163 2.20 14.70 -4.29
N LEU A 164 2.42 15.73 -3.46
CA LEU A 164 2.69 15.58 -2.03
C LEU A 164 2.07 16.77 -1.30
N GLU A 165 1.01 16.49 -0.53
CA GLU A 165 0.24 17.54 0.13
C GLU A 165 -0.26 17.10 1.50
N GLY A 166 -0.53 18.07 2.37
CA GLY A 166 -1.23 17.84 3.62
C GLY A 166 -2.73 17.75 3.33
N ILE A 167 -3.40 16.73 3.85
CA ILE A 167 -4.87 16.57 3.73
C ILE A 167 -5.54 16.79 5.08
N THR A 168 -6.79 17.22 5.03
CA THR A 168 -7.64 17.43 6.19
C THR A 168 -8.19 16.11 6.73
N GLN A 169 -8.65 16.12 7.99
CA GLN A 169 -9.38 14.98 8.54
C GLN A 169 -10.67 14.67 7.79
N HIS A 170 -11.33 15.69 7.20
CA HIS A 170 -12.53 15.50 6.40
C HIS A 170 -12.22 14.67 5.14
N GLU A 171 -11.14 15.02 4.43
CA GLU A 171 -10.65 14.26 3.28
C GLU A 171 -10.21 12.84 3.69
N LEU A 172 -9.61 12.67 4.87
CA LEU A 172 -9.29 11.34 5.40
C LEU A 172 -10.57 10.50 5.65
N GLY A 173 -11.66 11.14 6.07
CA GLY A 173 -12.95 10.47 6.31
C GLY A 173 -13.58 9.86 5.05
N MET A 174 -13.15 10.29 3.87
CA MET A 174 -13.58 9.74 2.58
C MET A 174 -13.00 8.35 2.31
N TYR A 175 -11.92 7.96 3.00
CA TYR A 175 -11.35 6.62 2.87
C TYR A 175 -12.18 5.61 3.66
N GLU A 176 -12.55 4.51 3.01
CA GLU A 176 -13.50 3.55 3.58
C GLU A 176 -12.87 2.54 4.57
N THR A 177 -11.70 2.84 5.13
CA THR A 177 -11.02 1.97 6.12
C THR A 177 -11.45 2.28 7.54
N THR A 178 -11.30 1.30 8.45
CA THR A 178 -11.62 1.50 9.87
C THR A 178 -10.71 2.56 10.50
N TRP A 179 -9.40 2.54 10.19
CA TRP A 179 -8.44 3.50 10.72
C TRP A 179 -8.63 4.91 10.18
N ALA A 180 -8.94 5.07 8.90
CA ALA A 180 -9.23 6.38 8.33
C ALA A 180 -10.44 7.03 9.01
N LYS A 181 -11.53 6.28 9.19
CA LYS A 181 -12.70 6.75 9.95
C LYS A 181 -12.34 7.11 11.40
N ARG A 182 -11.55 6.26 12.08
CA ARG A 182 -11.14 6.51 13.47
C ARG A 182 -10.31 7.79 13.61
N LEU A 183 -9.39 8.06 12.69
CA LEU A 183 -8.57 9.26 12.72
C LEU A 183 -9.33 10.50 12.22
N ALA A 184 -10.25 10.36 11.27
CA ALA A 184 -11.06 11.47 10.75
C ALA A 184 -12.02 12.09 11.79
N PHE A 185 -12.53 11.27 12.72
CA PHE A 185 -13.35 11.73 13.85
C PHE A 185 -12.54 11.87 15.15
N GLY A 186 -11.22 11.75 15.04
CA GLY A 186 -10.29 11.78 16.14
C GLY A 186 -9.82 13.19 16.50
N ARG A 187 -8.67 13.25 17.16
CA ARG A 187 -7.98 14.52 17.41
C ARG A 187 -7.22 14.95 16.18
N SER A 188 -7.06 16.26 16.00
CA SER A 188 -6.28 16.82 14.91
C SER A 188 -4.84 16.33 14.90
N ARG A 189 -4.40 15.91 13.72
CA ARG A 189 -3.05 15.46 13.39
C ARG A 189 -2.70 15.95 11.99
N GLN A 190 -1.40 16.11 11.73
CA GLN A 190 -0.94 16.30 10.36
C GLN A 190 -1.06 14.98 9.60
N ILE A 191 -1.69 15.04 8.43
CA ILE A 191 -1.90 13.90 7.54
C ILE A 191 -1.35 14.31 6.19
N TRP A 192 -0.54 13.44 5.61
CA TRP A 192 0.09 13.64 4.31
C TRP A 192 -0.45 12.65 3.31
N ARG A 193 -0.69 13.12 2.09
CA ARG A 193 -0.97 12.29 0.91
C ARG A 193 0.20 12.43 -0.05
N LEU A 194 0.83 11.31 -0.37
CA LEU A 194 1.83 11.18 -1.41
C LEU A 194 1.21 10.37 -2.55
N GLN A 195 1.27 10.91 -3.76
CA GLN A 195 0.91 10.21 -4.99
C GLN A 195 2.13 10.09 -5.88
N ALA A 196 2.35 8.90 -6.41
CA ALA A 196 3.44 8.61 -7.33
C ALA A 196 2.97 7.72 -8.48
N THR A 197 3.74 7.73 -9.57
CA THR A 197 3.57 6.85 -10.72
C THR A 197 4.79 5.95 -10.85
N ALA A 198 4.60 4.64 -10.92
CA ALA A 198 5.68 3.71 -11.20
C ALA A 198 6.27 3.94 -12.59
N LYS A 199 7.58 4.13 -12.67
CA LYS A 199 8.35 4.29 -13.90
C LYS A 199 9.30 3.14 -14.09
N ASP A 200 9.63 2.87 -15.36
CA ASP A 200 10.80 2.06 -15.64
C ASP A 200 12.02 2.77 -15.06
N VAL A 201 12.74 2.06 -14.19
CA VAL A 201 14.03 2.51 -13.71
C VAL A 201 15.02 2.25 -14.85
N PRO A 202 15.66 3.27 -15.44
CA PRO A 202 16.73 3.04 -16.40
C PRO A 202 17.86 2.30 -15.67
N GLY A 203 18.04 1.00 -15.95
CA GLY A 203 19.18 0.23 -15.42
C GLY A 203 18.89 -1.19 -14.92
N HIS A 204 17.64 -1.63 -14.80
CA HIS A 204 17.35 -3.06 -14.61
C HIS A 204 17.15 -3.71 -15.96
N ALA A 205 18.25 -4.09 -16.60
CA ALA A 205 18.23 -4.89 -17.82
C ALA A 205 17.41 -6.17 -17.56
N THR A 206 16.27 -6.26 -18.23
CA THR A 206 15.56 -7.50 -18.51
C THR A 206 16.49 -8.38 -19.36
N GLY A 207 17.22 -9.27 -18.70
CA GLY A 207 18.29 -10.04 -19.34
C GLY A 207 18.53 -11.40 -18.69
N MET A 208 17.50 -12.24 -18.64
CA MET A 208 17.71 -13.69 -18.68
C MET A 208 16.73 -14.29 -19.67
N GLY A 209 17.19 -14.40 -20.92
CA GLY A 209 16.61 -15.32 -21.88
C GLY A 209 16.82 -16.74 -21.38
N TRP A 210 15.76 -17.53 -21.36
CA TRP A 210 15.86 -18.97 -21.23
C TRP A 210 16.68 -19.53 -22.39
N PRO A 211 17.76 -20.30 -22.14
CA PRO A 211 18.30 -21.15 -23.20
C PRO A 211 17.32 -22.29 -23.42
N SER A 212 16.69 -22.29 -24.59
CA SER A 212 16.06 -23.47 -25.16
C SER A 212 17.14 -24.53 -25.40
N CYS A 213 17.13 -25.60 -24.59
CA CYS A 213 17.90 -26.80 -24.90
C CYS A 213 17.24 -27.54 -26.07
N CYS A 214 18.05 -27.75 -27.11
CA CYS A 214 17.84 -28.77 -28.15
C CYS A 214 17.99 -30.18 -27.57
#